data_AF-F3QL93-F1
#
_entry.id   AF-F3QL93-F1
#
_cell.length_a   1.000
_cell.length_b   1.000
_cell.length_c   1.000
_cell.angle_alpha   90.00
_cell.angle_beta   90.00
_cell.angle_gamma   90.00
#
_symmetry.space_group_name_H-M   'P 1'
#
loop_
_entity.id
_entity.type
_entity.pdbx_description
1 polymer ?
#
loop_
_entity_poly.entity_id
_entity_poly.type
_entity_poly.pdbx_seq_one_letter_code
_entity_poly.pdbx_strand_id
1 'polypeptide(L)'
;MSKYQYTERDVPAMLGRRGFLKVIGLCAVLVAGAGAVITQLITSRNKVILDRQNGLYADDKRLQKINLTSSHQNDVCWQVYKDMNGKPVEGEMYKLNHTHYYPRSQLAMTEAEHV
;
A
#
# COMPACT_ATOMS: atom_id res chain seq x y z
N MET A 1 -16.32 45.85 -60.85
CA MET A 1 -16.05 45.46 -59.45
C MET A 1 -16.61 44.05 -59.25
N SER A 2 -15.77 43.07 -58.94
CA SER A 2 -16.21 41.70 -58.64
C SER A 2 -17.04 41.73 -57.35
N LYS A 3 -18.29 41.22 -57.40
CA LYS A 3 -19.14 41.10 -56.21
C LYS A 3 -18.54 40.04 -55.29
N TYR A 4 -18.17 40.44 -54.06
CA TYR A 4 -17.75 39.49 -53.04
C TYR A 4 -18.96 38.63 -52.65
N GLN A 5 -18.91 37.34 -52.98
CA GLN A 5 -19.95 36.39 -52.66
C GLN A 5 -19.57 35.67 -51.37
N TYR A 6 -20.18 36.07 -50.26
CA TYR A 6 -20.03 35.38 -48.99
C TYR A 6 -20.79 34.05 -49.05
N THR A 7 -20.05 32.95 -49.18
CA THR A 7 -20.57 31.61 -48.94
C THR A 7 -20.31 31.27 -47.48
N GLU A 8 -21.36 31.13 -46.66
CA GLU A 8 -21.20 30.52 -45.35
C GLU A 8 -20.54 29.16 -45.55
N ARG A 9 -19.43 28.92 -44.84
CA ARG A 9 -18.85 27.58 -44.78
C ARG A 9 -19.90 26.71 -44.11
N ASP A 10 -20.40 25.72 -44.85
CA ASP A 10 -21.51 24.88 -44.43
C ASP A 10 -21.09 24.08 -43.18
N VAL A 11 -21.30 24.65 -41.99
CA VAL A 11 -20.96 24.07 -40.69
C VAL A 11 -21.63 22.70 -40.49
N PRO A 12 -22.89 22.46 -40.98
CA PRO A 12 -23.49 21.13 -40.99
C PRO A 12 -22.75 20.12 -41.87
N ALA A 13 -22.05 20.56 -42.93
CA ALA A 13 -21.25 19.70 -43.81
C ALA A 13 -19.90 19.33 -43.19
N MET A 14 -19.32 20.18 -42.33
CA MET A 14 -18.10 19.84 -41.60
C MET A 14 -18.34 18.86 -40.44
N LEU A 15 -19.46 18.98 -39.69
CA LEU A 15 -19.69 18.18 -38.48
C LEU A 15 -21.20 18.02 -38.16
N GLY A 16 -21.96 17.37 -39.04
CA GLY A 16 -23.35 16.99 -38.76
C GLY A 16 -23.50 16.09 -37.52
N ARG A 17 -24.73 15.91 -36.99
CA ARG A 17 -25.04 15.17 -35.73
C ARG A 17 -24.28 13.84 -35.57
N ARG A 18 -24.15 13.05 -36.64
CA ARG A 18 -23.40 11.79 -36.65
C ARG A 18 -21.89 11.98 -36.57
N GLY A 19 -21.34 12.99 -37.24
CA GLY A 19 -19.92 13.37 -37.13
C GLY A 19 -19.59 13.87 -35.73
N PHE A 20 -20.47 14.70 -35.15
CA PHE A 20 -20.32 15.21 -33.78
C PHE A 20 -20.29 14.08 -32.75
N LEU A 21 -21.21 13.12 -32.85
CA LEU A 21 -21.23 11.93 -31.99
C LEU A 21 -19.97 11.07 -32.14
N LYS A 22 -19.42 10.94 -33.37
CA LYS A 22 -18.15 10.23 -33.59
C LYS A 22 -16.96 10.94 -32.94
N VAL A 23 -16.88 12.26 -33.05
CA VAL A 23 -15.81 13.05 -32.43
C VAL A 23 -15.89 13.00 -30.91
N ILE A 24 -17.09 13.18 -30.33
CA ILE A 24 -17.27 13.04 -28.87
C ILE A 24 -16.95 11.62 -28.43
N GLY A 25 -17.41 10.60 -29.15
CA GLY A 25 -17.08 9.21 -28.85
C GLY A 25 -15.57 8.96 -28.85
N LEU A 26 -14.86 9.49 -29.85
CA LEU A 26 -13.40 9.41 -29.92
C LEU A 26 -12.73 10.12 -28.72
N CYS A 27 -13.17 11.34 -28.39
CA CYS A 27 -12.64 12.07 -27.24
C CYS A 27 -12.91 11.33 -25.92
N ALA A 28 -14.09 10.76 -25.73
CA ALA A 28 -14.44 10.00 -24.55
C ALA A 28 -13.57 8.74 -24.39
N VAL A 29 -13.32 8.02 -25.49
CA VAL A 29 -12.43 6.85 -25.50
C VAL A 29 -11.00 7.26 -25.15
N LEU A 30 -10.49 8.36 -25.70
CA LEU A 30 -9.15 8.85 -25.39
C LEU A 30 -9.00 9.25 -23.92
N VAL A 31 -9.98 9.97 -23.37
CA VAL A 31 -9.97 10.38 -21.95
C VAL A 31 -10.05 9.15 -21.04
N ALA A 32 -10.92 8.19 -21.35
CA ALA A 32 -11.04 6.96 -20.57
C ALA A 32 -9.75 6.13 -20.62
N GLY A 33 -9.12 6.00 -21.80
CA GLY A 33 -7.86 5.31 -21.96
C GLY A 33 -6.71 5.96 -21.18
N ALA A 34 -6.57 7.28 -21.27
CA ALA A 34 -5.59 8.04 -20.50
C ALA A 34 -5.82 7.90 -18.99
N GLY A 35 -7.09 7.98 -18.55
CA GLY A 35 -7.48 7.76 -17.15
C GLY A 35 -7.08 6.37 -16.65
N ALA A 36 -7.33 5.32 -17.43
CA ALA A 36 -6.97 3.95 -17.06
C ALA A 36 -5.45 3.77 -16.86
N VAL A 37 -4.62 4.35 -17.75
CA VAL A 37 -3.16 4.29 -17.64
C VAL A 37 -2.66 5.04 -16.40
N ILE A 38 -3.20 6.24 -16.14
CA ILE A 38 -2.84 7.02 -14.94
C ILE A 38 -3.23 6.25 -13.67
N THR A 39 -4.43 5.66 -13.62
CA THR A 39 -4.86 4.83 -12.49
C THR A 39 -3.96 3.61 -12.30
N GLN A 40 -3.55 2.93 -13.38
CA GLN A 40 -2.60 1.82 -13.30
C GLN A 40 -1.24 2.25 -12.75
N LEU A 41 -0.71 3.40 -13.19
CA LEU A 41 0.53 3.95 -12.65
C LEU A 41 0.41 4.25 -11.16
N ILE A 42 -0.69 4.89 -10.72
CA ILE A 42 -0.89 5.25 -9.31
C ILE A 42 -1.05 3.99 -8.43
N THR A 43 -1.87 3.04 -8.86
CA THR A 43 -2.15 1.81 -8.10
C THR A 43 -0.97 0.84 -8.06
N SER A 44 -0.15 0.81 -9.12
CA SER A 44 1.05 -0.04 -9.16
C SER A 44 2.17 0.43 -8.24
N ARG A 45 2.19 1.70 -7.82
CA ARG A 45 3.23 2.26 -6.92
C ARG A 45 3.45 1.43 -5.67
N ASN A 46 2.36 0.95 -5.08
CA ASN A 46 2.40 0.20 -3.82
C ASN A 46 2.08 -1.29 -4.01
N LYS A 47 1.95 -1.76 -5.25
CA LYS A 47 1.50 -3.12 -5.54
C LYS A 47 2.33 -4.18 -4.82
N VAL A 48 3.66 -4.04 -4.82
CA VAL A 48 4.56 -4.99 -4.17
C VAL A 48 4.35 -5.03 -2.65
N ILE A 49 4.10 -3.89 -2.01
CA ILE A 49 3.85 -3.81 -0.56
C ILE A 49 2.51 -4.45 -0.23
N LEU A 50 1.48 -4.15 -1.03
CA LEU A 50 0.15 -4.72 -0.88
C LEU A 50 0.14 -6.23 -1.11
N ASP A 51 0.86 -6.72 -2.12
CA ASP A 51 0.97 -8.15 -2.40
C ASP A 51 1.69 -8.89 -1.25
N ARG A 52 2.73 -8.29 -0.65
CA ARG A 52 3.39 -8.84 0.56
C ARG A 52 2.45 -8.88 1.75
N GLN A 53 1.69 -7.81 1.98
CA GLN A 53 0.71 -7.75 3.06
C GLN A 53 -0.40 -8.79 2.86
N ASN A 54 -0.89 -8.96 1.64
CA ASN A 54 -1.87 -9.99 1.30
C ASN A 54 -1.35 -11.40 1.53
N GLY A 55 -0.09 -11.67 1.19
CA GLY A 55 0.58 -12.94 1.49
C GLY A 55 0.65 -13.22 2.99
N LEU A 56 1.08 -12.22 3.77
CA LEU A 56 1.17 -12.34 5.23
C LEU A 56 -0.20 -12.66 5.87
N TYR A 57 -1.27 -11.99 5.45
CA TYR A 57 -2.62 -12.26 5.97
C TYR A 57 -3.23 -13.57 5.46
N ALA A 58 -2.80 -14.07 4.29
CA ALA A 58 -3.21 -15.39 3.83
C ALA A 58 -2.62 -16.49 4.72
N ASP A 59 -1.36 -16.33 5.15
CA ASP A 59 -0.75 -17.23 6.13
C ASP A 59 -1.40 -17.12 7.52
N ASP A 60 -1.74 -15.91 7.98
CA ASP A 60 -2.47 -15.72 9.24
C ASP A 60 -3.83 -16.45 9.21
N LYS A 61 -4.60 -16.33 8.12
CA LYS A 61 -5.86 -17.07 7.94
C LYS A 61 -5.68 -18.58 7.98
N ARG A 62 -4.51 -19.11 7.57
CA ARG A 62 -4.21 -20.55 7.71
C ARG A 62 -4.08 -20.95 9.18
N LEU A 63 -3.41 -20.13 9.99
CA LEU A 63 -3.26 -20.35 11.43
C LEU A 63 -4.56 -20.15 12.20
N GLN A 64 -5.44 -19.24 11.75
CA GLN A 64 -6.78 -19.09 12.30
C GLN A 64 -7.63 -20.37 12.22
N LYS A 65 -7.48 -21.15 11.15
CA LYS A 65 -8.22 -22.43 10.99
C LYS A 65 -7.84 -23.48 12.02
N ILE A 66 -6.63 -23.41 12.58
CA ILE A 66 -6.12 -24.33 13.61
C ILE A 66 -6.14 -23.70 15.01
N ASN A 67 -6.84 -22.58 15.19
CA ASN A 67 -6.94 -21.84 16.44
C ASN A 67 -5.57 -21.44 17.04
N LEU A 68 -4.60 -21.14 16.18
CA LEU A 68 -3.28 -20.63 16.56
C LEU A 68 -3.16 -19.15 16.15
N THR A 69 -4.13 -18.33 16.55
CA THR A 69 -4.21 -16.91 16.19
C THR A 69 -3.42 -16.01 17.12
N SER A 70 -3.19 -16.47 18.34
CA SER A 70 -2.59 -15.70 19.41
C SER A 70 -1.46 -16.49 20.07
N SER A 71 -0.39 -15.81 20.48
CA SER A 71 0.79 -16.47 21.06
C SER A 71 0.48 -17.28 22.33
N HIS A 72 -0.55 -16.91 23.09
CA HIS A 72 -0.98 -17.67 24.28
C HIS A 72 -1.75 -18.96 23.94
N GLN A 73 -2.11 -19.19 22.68
CA GLN A 73 -2.67 -20.45 22.20
C GLN A 73 -1.58 -21.42 21.73
N ASN A 74 -0.31 -21.00 21.72
CA ASN A 74 0.80 -21.84 21.31
C ASN A 74 1.31 -22.67 22.49
N ASP A 75 1.15 -23.99 22.40
CA ASP A 75 1.58 -24.94 23.42
C ASP A 75 3.09 -24.90 23.68
N VAL A 76 3.89 -24.67 22.63
CA VAL A 76 5.36 -24.57 22.75
C VAL A 76 5.74 -23.33 23.56
N CYS A 77 5.06 -22.20 23.34
CA CYS A 77 5.28 -21.01 24.15
C CYS A 77 4.99 -21.30 25.62
N TRP A 78 3.88 -21.97 25.94
CA TRP A 78 3.56 -22.35 27.31
C TRP A 78 4.55 -23.35 27.91
N GLN A 79 5.07 -24.27 27.12
CA GLN A 79 6.05 -25.24 27.59
C GLN A 79 7.31 -24.54 28.10
N VAL A 80 7.81 -23.53 27.38
CA VAL A 80 8.96 -22.72 27.82
C VAL A 80 8.69 -22.06 29.18
N TYR A 81 7.52 -21.46 29.37
CA TYR A 81 7.17 -20.86 30.67
C TYR A 81 7.08 -21.90 31.78
N LYS A 82 6.54 -23.09 31.51
CA LYS A 82 6.47 -24.20 32.48
C LYS A 82 7.85 -24.72 32.86
N ASP A 83 8.69 -25.00 31.87
CA ASP A 83 10.03 -25.58 32.07
C ASP A 83 10.94 -24.64 32.86
N MET A 84 10.80 -23.34 32.63
CA MET A 84 11.57 -22.31 33.33
C MET A 84 10.92 -21.85 34.64
N ASN A 85 9.78 -22.44 35.03
CA ASN A 85 8.95 -22.00 36.16
C ASN A 85 8.72 -20.47 36.15
N GLY A 86 8.55 -19.93 34.95
CA GLY A 86 8.48 -18.50 34.70
C GLY A 86 7.06 -17.98 34.66
N LYS A 87 6.87 -16.71 35.01
CA LYS A 87 5.63 -15.96 34.77
C LYS A 87 5.93 -14.79 33.85
N PRO A 88 4.97 -14.36 33.00
CA PRO A 88 5.14 -13.14 32.23
C PRO A 88 5.50 -11.98 33.17
N VAL A 89 6.41 -11.11 32.71
CA VAL A 89 6.81 -9.87 33.39
C VAL A 89 7.49 -10.04 34.77
N GLU A 90 7.79 -11.27 35.21
CA GLU A 90 8.34 -11.54 36.55
C GLU A 90 9.54 -12.49 36.51
N GLY A 91 10.30 -12.50 37.61
CA GLY A 91 11.35 -13.49 37.87
C GLY A 91 12.39 -13.57 36.75
N GLU A 92 12.69 -14.79 36.31
CA GLU A 92 13.71 -15.04 35.28
C GLU A 92 13.26 -14.55 33.90
N MET A 93 11.96 -14.58 33.61
CA MET A 93 11.42 -14.08 32.34
C MET A 93 11.57 -12.57 32.21
N TYR A 94 11.47 -11.83 33.33
CA TYR A 94 11.78 -10.41 33.34
C TYR A 94 13.24 -10.17 32.94
N LYS A 95 14.18 -10.85 33.59
CA LYS A 95 15.61 -10.66 33.33
C LYS A 95 16.03 -11.01 31.91
N LEU A 96 15.42 -12.03 31.31
CA LEU A 96 15.80 -12.51 29.98
C LEU A 96 15.12 -11.76 28.84
N ASN A 97 13.84 -11.39 29.01
CA ASN A 97 13.02 -10.83 27.92
C ASN A 97 12.80 -9.32 28.04
N HIS A 98 13.14 -8.70 29.17
CA HIS A 98 13.06 -7.25 29.33
C HIS A 98 14.45 -6.61 29.26
N THR A 99 14.48 -5.34 28.87
CA THR A 99 15.70 -4.55 28.77
C THR A 99 15.45 -3.14 29.30
N HIS A 100 16.53 -2.38 29.46
CA HIS A 100 16.50 -1.00 29.88
C HIS A 100 17.00 -0.09 28.76
N TYR A 101 16.48 1.14 28.74
CA TYR A 101 16.88 2.15 27.77
C TYR A 101 17.80 3.17 28.43
N TYR A 102 18.82 3.60 27.70
CA TYR A 102 19.66 4.73 28.07
C TYR A 102 19.35 5.93 27.18
N PRO A 103 19.34 7.17 27.72
CA PRO A 103 19.17 8.37 26.90
C PRO A 103 20.27 8.46 25.84
N ARG A 104 19.89 8.49 24.56
CA ARG A 104 20.85 8.57 23.44
C ARG A 104 21.77 9.80 23.50
N SER A 105 21.29 10.90 24.10
CA SER A 105 22.09 12.09 24.34
C SER A 105 23.26 11.86 25.30
N GLN A 106 23.17 10.86 26.18
CA GLN A 106 24.25 10.49 27.10
C GLN A 106 25.26 9.53 26.46
N LEU A 107 24.85 8.77 25.43
CA LEU A 107 25.73 7.86 24.65
C LEU A 107 26.65 8.63 23.69
N ALA A 108 26.14 9.68 23.06
CA ALA A 108 26.93 10.55 22.17
C ALA A 108 28.09 11.28 22.89
N MET A 109 28.00 11.42 24.23
CA MET A 109 29.07 12.00 25.06
C MET A 109 30.18 11.00 25.38
N THR A 110 29.90 9.68 25.29
CA THR A 110 30.85 8.61 25.62
C THR A 110 31.65 8.15 24.41
N GLU A 111 31.10 8.26 23.20
CA GLU A 111 31.82 7.93 21.95
C GLU A 111 32.92 8.95 21.56
N ALA A 112 33.00 10.10 22.24
CA ALA A 112 34.03 11.10 22.01
C ALA A 112 35.42 10.75 22.60
N GLU A 113 35.53 9.64 23.36
CA GLU A 113 36.78 9.22 24.02
C GLU A 113 37.50 8.05 23.30
N HIS A 114 37.14 7.76 22.05
CA HIS A 114 37.89 6.87 21.17
C HIS A 114 38.61 7.65 20.05
N VAL A 115 39.71 8.31 20.43
CA VAL A 115 40.83 8.70 19.54
C VAL A 115 42.13 8.26 20.19
#